data_AF-A0A935Y9G9-F1
#
_entry.id   AF-A0A935Y9G9-F1
#
_cell.length_a   1.000
_cell.length_b   1.000
_cell.length_c   1.000
_cell.angle_alpha   90.00
_cell.angle_beta   90.00
_cell.angle_gamma   90.00
#
_symmetry.space_group_name_H-M   'P 1'
#
loop_
_entity.id
_entity.type
_entity.pdbx_description
1 polymer ?
#
loop_
_entity_poly.entity_id
_entity_poly.type
_entity_poly.pdbx_seq_one_letter_code
_entity_poly.pdbx_strand_id
1 'polypeptide(L)'
;MRHGTRLPRFGLWLLLMFPCLLFTGCAGDANDLATRLTVANLLAGSASQALTSAIDARTIDPTSQTAAAIMQTLDAAETALDGAGAALRAGLPDVAVRNLGAAEAQLAGLQPLLPGMEGGQ
;
A
#
# COMPACT_ATOMS: atom_id res chain seq x y z
N MET A 1 -52.33 36.77 7.96
CA MET A 1 -52.09 35.47 8.62
C MET A 1 -50.96 34.79 7.85
N ARG A 2 -49.66 34.99 8.18
CA ARG A 2 -48.81 34.20 9.13
C ARG A 2 -49.23 32.71 9.13
N HIS A 3 -48.45 31.75 8.65
CA HIS A 3 -47.09 31.41 9.10
C HIS A 3 -46.21 30.84 7.98
N GLY A 4 -45.07 31.50 7.73
CA GLY A 4 -43.93 30.88 7.06
C GLY A 4 -43.18 30.02 8.06
N THR A 5 -43.15 28.71 7.83
CA THR A 5 -42.31 27.76 8.56
C THR A 5 -40.86 27.95 8.13
N ARG A 6 -40.16 28.89 8.79
CA ARG A 6 -38.71 28.98 8.75
C ARG A 6 -38.13 27.76 9.45
N LEU A 7 -37.88 26.69 8.71
CA LEU A 7 -36.95 25.64 9.13
C LEU A 7 -35.60 26.32 9.42
N PRO A 8 -35.02 26.17 10.61
CA PRO A 8 -33.75 26.81 10.93
C PRO A 8 -32.67 26.23 10.02
N ARG A 9 -31.99 27.09 9.25
CA ARG A 9 -30.84 26.72 8.39
C ARG A 9 -29.73 25.96 9.17
N PHE A 10 -29.74 26.04 10.50
CA PHE A 10 -28.86 25.28 11.39
C PHE A 10 -29.17 23.77 11.43
N GLY A 11 -30.44 23.36 11.34
CA GLY A 11 -30.81 21.94 11.42
C GLY A 11 -30.39 21.15 10.18
N LEU A 12 -30.48 21.75 9.00
CA LEU A 12 -30.07 21.14 7.74
C LEU A 12 -28.55 20.99 7.64
N TRP A 13 -27.79 21.95 8.18
CA TRP A 13 -26.32 21.89 8.21
C TRP A 13 -25.82 20.83 9.21
N LEU A 14 -26.50 20.70 10.36
CA LEU A 14 -26.19 19.65 11.34
C LEU A 14 -26.51 18.25 10.80
N LEU A 15 -27.60 18.07 10.06
CA LEU A 15 -28.02 16.77 9.50
C LEU A 15 -27.16 16.32 8.29
N LEU A 16 -26.53 17.26 7.58
CA LEU A 16 -25.52 17.00 6.54
C LEU A 16 -24.10 16.78 7.10
N MET A 17 -23.76 17.38 8.25
CA MET A 17 -22.47 17.17 8.93
C MET A 17 -22.45 15.94 9.85
N PHE A 18 -23.62 15.48 10.32
CA PHE A 18 -23.74 14.28 11.16
C PHE A 18 -23.22 12.98 10.51
N PRO A 19 -23.45 12.70 9.21
CA PRO A 19 -22.84 11.54 8.55
C PRO A 19 -21.32 11.67 8.36
N CYS A 20 -20.75 12.89 8.30
CA CYS A 20 -19.29 13.06 8.26
C CYS A 20 -18.63 12.75 9.61
N LEU A 21 -19.29 13.12 10.72
CA LEU A 21 -18.74 12.88 12.07
C LEU A 21 -18.83 11.41 12.49
N LEU A 22 -19.79 10.64 11.97
CA LEU A 22 -19.83 9.17 12.15
C LEU A 22 -18.77 8.42 11.32
N PHE A 23 -18.28 9.01 10.23
CA PHE A 23 -17.22 8.42 9.40
C PHE A 23 -15.80 8.70 9.91
N THR A 24 -15.62 9.69 10.77
CA THR A 24 -14.30 10.16 11.22
C THR A 24 -13.64 9.24 12.25
N GLY A 25 -14.36 8.26 12.80
CA GLY A 25 -13.82 7.31 13.80
C GLY A 25 -13.07 6.09 13.24
N CYS A 26 -13.25 5.73 11.97
CA CYS A 26 -12.58 4.57 11.32
C CYS A 26 -11.67 4.96 10.14
N ALA A 27 -11.64 6.24 9.76
CA ALA A 27 -10.87 6.70 8.60
C ALA A 27 -9.35 6.70 8.82
N GLY A 28 -8.87 6.72 10.08
CA GLY A 28 -7.44 6.71 10.37
C GLY A 28 -6.76 5.40 9.99
N ASP A 29 -7.38 4.26 10.31
CA ASP A 29 -6.80 2.93 10.10
C ASP A 29 -6.79 2.53 8.61
N ALA A 30 -7.88 2.81 7.90
CA ALA A 30 -7.95 2.58 6.46
C ALA A 30 -7.00 3.49 5.65
N ASN A 31 -6.81 4.74 6.09
CA ASN A 31 -5.88 5.67 5.44
C ASN A 31 -4.41 5.30 5.71
N ASP A 32 -4.08 4.83 6.90
CA ASP A 32 -2.75 4.27 7.21
C ASP A 32 -2.46 3.04 6.35
N LEU A 33 -3.43 2.11 6.26
CA LEU A 33 -3.26 0.90 5.45
C LEU A 33 -3.12 1.20 3.96
N ALA A 34 -3.91 2.13 3.43
CA ALA A 34 -3.77 2.60 2.05
C ALA A 34 -2.41 3.26 1.80
N THR A 35 -1.91 4.03 2.77
CA THR A 35 -0.58 4.65 2.71
C THR A 35 0.51 3.57 2.67
N ARG A 36 0.46 2.60 3.59
CA ARG A 36 1.41 1.48 3.61
C ARG A 36 1.38 0.67 2.33
N LEU A 37 0.20 0.44 1.76
CA LEU A 37 0.04 -0.32 0.52
C LEU A 37 0.63 0.45 -0.67
N THR A 38 0.52 1.77 -0.66
CA THR A 38 1.15 2.65 -1.66
C THR A 38 2.67 2.61 -1.53
N VAL A 39 3.21 2.72 -0.31
CA VAL A 39 4.65 2.65 -0.04
C VAL A 39 5.22 1.29 -0.46
N ALA A 40 4.54 0.19 -0.13
CA ALA A 40 5.01 -1.15 -0.48
C ALA A 40 4.98 -1.39 -2.00
N ASN A 41 3.96 -0.88 -2.73
CA ASN A 41 3.95 -0.92 -4.20
C ASN A 41 5.10 -0.10 -4.82
N LEU A 42 5.38 1.09 -4.29
CA LEU A 42 6.52 1.90 -4.72
C LEU A 42 7.85 1.17 -4.47
N LEU A 43 7.99 0.53 -3.31
CA LEU A 43 9.17 -0.26 -2.97
C LEU A 43 9.34 -1.46 -3.93
N ALA A 44 8.28 -2.21 -4.19
CA ALA A 44 8.29 -3.32 -5.16
C ALA A 44 8.69 -2.85 -6.56
N GLY A 45 8.10 -1.74 -7.03
CA GLY A 45 8.43 -1.15 -8.34
C GLY A 45 9.87 -0.62 -8.43
N SER A 46 10.37 0.01 -7.38
CA SER A 46 11.78 0.46 -7.34
C SER A 46 12.76 -0.71 -7.28
N ALA A 47 12.44 -1.78 -6.54
CA ALA A 47 13.27 -2.98 -6.47
C ALA A 47 13.31 -3.74 -7.80
N SER A 48 12.18 -3.85 -8.53
CA SER A 48 12.15 -4.46 -9.87
C SER A 48 12.93 -3.63 -10.89
N GLN A 49 12.85 -2.31 -10.79
CA GLN A 49 13.63 -1.40 -11.63
C GLN A 49 15.13 -1.47 -11.32
N ALA A 50 15.51 -1.54 -10.03
CA ALA A 50 16.89 -1.74 -9.61
C ALA A 50 17.45 -3.07 -10.13
N LEU A 51 16.70 -4.17 -10.02
CA LEU A 51 17.09 -5.47 -10.57
C LEU A 51 17.29 -5.40 -12.08
N THR A 52 16.35 -4.79 -12.81
CA THR A 52 16.44 -4.60 -14.26
C THR A 52 17.69 -3.81 -14.63
N SER A 53 17.98 -2.72 -13.91
CA SER A 53 19.19 -1.91 -14.14
C SER A 53 20.48 -2.67 -13.83
N ALA A 54 20.49 -3.51 -12.79
CA ALA A 54 21.64 -4.32 -12.42
C ALA A 54 21.91 -5.45 -13.43
N ILE A 55 20.86 -6.01 -14.04
CA ILE A 55 20.96 -6.96 -15.14
C ILE A 55 21.51 -6.27 -16.41
N ASP A 56 20.98 -5.10 -16.76
CA ASP A 56 21.42 -4.33 -17.93
C ASP A 56 22.89 -3.89 -17.81
N ALA A 57 23.29 -3.44 -16.62
CA ALA A 57 24.67 -3.12 -16.28
C ALA A 57 25.60 -4.35 -16.14
N ARG A 58 25.09 -5.57 -16.39
CA ARG A 58 25.77 -6.86 -16.17
C ARG A 58 26.39 -7.03 -14.77
N THR A 59 25.84 -6.32 -13.79
CA THR A 59 26.24 -6.43 -12.38
C THR A 59 25.63 -7.67 -11.75
N ILE A 60 24.44 -8.06 -12.21
CA ILE A 60 23.78 -9.31 -11.86
C ILE A 60 23.60 -10.12 -13.14
N ASP A 61 24.05 -11.37 -13.14
CA ASP A 61 23.75 -12.29 -14.24
C ASP A 61 22.28 -12.73 -14.17
N PRO A 62 21.48 -12.55 -15.24
CA PRO A 62 20.05 -12.86 -15.23
C PRO A 62 19.75 -14.36 -15.11
N THR A 63 20.73 -15.23 -15.40
CA THR A 63 20.63 -16.69 -15.24
C THR A 63 21.13 -17.16 -13.88
N SER A 64 21.67 -16.24 -13.07
CA SER A 64 22.11 -16.55 -11.71
C SER A 64 20.92 -16.91 -10.82
N GLN A 65 21.14 -17.85 -9.90
CA GLN A 65 20.19 -18.20 -8.86
C GLN A 65 19.78 -16.98 -8.01
N THR A 66 20.68 -15.99 -7.87
CA THR A 66 20.37 -14.73 -7.17
C THR A 66 19.31 -13.92 -7.91
N ALA A 67 19.44 -13.75 -9.23
CA ALA A 67 18.45 -13.01 -10.02
C ALA A 67 17.08 -13.71 -9.99
N ALA A 68 17.08 -15.04 -10.13
CA ALA A 68 15.87 -15.85 -10.03
C ALA A 68 15.20 -15.74 -8.65
N ALA A 69 15.98 -15.75 -7.56
CA ALA A 69 15.46 -15.59 -6.20
C ALA A 69 14.88 -14.18 -5.96
N ILE A 70 15.52 -13.13 -6.49
CA ILE A 70 15.00 -11.77 -6.38
C ILE A 70 13.67 -11.64 -7.15
N MET A 71 13.62 -12.14 -8.39
CA MET A 71 12.38 -12.12 -9.19
C MET A 71 11.25 -12.91 -8.51
N GLN A 72 11.53 -14.09 -7.97
CA GLN A 72 10.54 -14.90 -7.28
C GLN A 72 10.00 -14.22 -6.01
N THR A 73 10.87 -13.51 -5.29
CA THR A 73 10.46 -12.77 -4.09
C THR A 73 9.65 -11.53 -4.44
N LEU A 74 9.99 -10.83 -5.54
CA LEU A 74 9.20 -9.71 -6.06
C LEU A 74 7.81 -10.15 -6.52
N ASP A 75 7.71 -11.26 -7.27
CA ASP A 75 6.44 -11.82 -7.74
C ASP A 75 5.51 -12.21 -6.58
N ALA A 76 6.09 -12.82 -5.54
CA ALA A 76 5.35 -13.16 -4.33
C ALA A 76 4.90 -11.89 -3.57
N ALA A 77 5.73 -10.84 -3.53
CA ALA A 77 5.39 -9.58 -2.88
C ALA A 77 4.29 -8.85 -3.65
N GLU A 78 4.34 -8.83 -4.98
CA GLU A 78 3.28 -8.28 -5.84
C GLU A 78 1.97 -9.02 -5.64
N THR A 79 1.99 -10.35 -5.60
CA THR A 79 0.80 -11.18 -5.33
C THR A 79 0.18 -10.84 -3.97
N ALA A 80 1.02 -10.66 -2.95
CA ALA A 80 0.57 -10.27 -1.62
C ALA A 80 0.01 -8.83 -1.60
N LEU A 81 0.59 -7.89 -2.35
CA LEU A 81 0.09 -6.52 -2.46
C LEU A 81 -1.24 -6.44 -3.22
N ASP A 82 -1.40 -7.22 -4.29
CA ASP A 82 -2.68 -7.32 -5.01
C ASP A 82 -3.77 -7.90 -4.09
N GLY A 83 -3.45 -8.97 -3.36
CA GLY A 83 -4.32 -9.54 -2.34
C GLY A 83 -4.68 -8.56 -1.22
N ALA A 84 -3.75 -7.70 -0.81
CA ALA A 84 -4.01 -6.65 0.17
C ALA A 84 -4.94 -5.56 -0.40
N GLY A 85 -4.74 -5.17 -1.66
CA GLY A 85 -5.58 -4.19 -2.36
C GLY A 85 -7.00 -4.71 -2.58
N ALA A 86 -7.15 -5.98 -2.97
CA ALA A 86 -8.43 -6.65 -3.12
C ALA A 86 -9.18 -6.75 -1.79
N ALA A 87 -8.48 -7.13 -0.71
CA ALA A 87 -9.05 -7.18 0.63
C ALA A 87 -9.53 -5.81 1.13
N LEU A 88 -8.74 -4.74 0.89
CA LEU A 88 -9.16 -3.38 1.20
C LEU A 88 -10.42 -2.97 0.44
N ARG A 89 -10.50 -3.24 -0.88
CA ARG A 89 -11.70 -2.94 -1.69
C ARG A 89 -12.92 -3.74 -1.23
N ALA A 90 -12.72 -4.94 -0.70
CA ALA A 90 -13.77 -5.78 -0.12
C ALA A 90 -14.17 -5.38 1.31
N GLY A 91 -13.52 -4.38 1.92
CA GLY A 91 -13.78 -3.96 3.30
C GLY A 91 -13.26 -4.94 4.34
N LEU A 92 -12.20 -5.68 4.03
CA LEU A 92 -11.56 -6.68 4.91
C LEU A 92 -10.16 -6.19 5.36
N PRO A 93 -10.08 -5.20 6.27
CA PRO A 93 -8.80 -4.59 6.66
C PRO A 93 -7.84 -5.58 7.34
N ASP A 94 -8.33 -6.51 8.17
CA ASP A 94 -7.48 -7.55 8.79
C ASP A 94 -6.77 -8.44 7.77
N VAL A 95 -7.45 -8.79 6.67
CA VAL A 95 -6.87 -9.59 5.59
C VAL A 95 -5.86 -8.75 4.81
N ALA A 96 -6.16 -7.48 4.58
CA ALA A 96 -5.25 -6.55 3.94
C ALA A 96 -3.97 -6.32 4.75
N VAL A 97 -4.05 -6.17 6.08
CA VAL A 97 -2.90 -6.06 6.97
C VAL A 97 -2.01 -7.30 6.89
N ARG A 98 -2.61 -8.50 6.90
CA ARG A 98 -1.85 -9.76 6.81
C ARG A 98 -1.12 -9.89 5.48
N ASN A 99 -1.82 -9.61 4.38
CA ASN A 99 -1.25 -9.66 3.04
C ASN A 99 -0.15 -8.60 2.87
N LEU A 100 -0.38 -7.39 3.38
CA LEU A 100 0.61 -6.31 3.36
C LEU A 100 1.85 -6.64 4.20
N GLY A 101 1.68 -7.22 5.39
CA GLY A 101 2.80 -7.68 6.21
C GLY A 101 3.60 -8.80 5.56
N ALA A 102 2.94 -9.70 4.81
CA ALA A 102 3.63 -10.73 4.03
C ALA A 102 4.46 -10.11 2.89
N ALA A 103 3.90 -9.13 2.17
CA ALA A 103 4.62 -8.39 1.15
C ALA A 103 5.84 -7.64 1.72
N GLU A 104 5.66 -6.91 2.83
CA GLU A 104 6.73 -6.20 3.51
C GLU A 104 7.86 -7.15 3.96
N ALA A 105 7.51 -8.33 4.50
CA ALA A 105 8.50 -9.33 4.91
C ALA A 105 9.32 -9.86 3.73
N GLN A 106 8.68 -10.06 2.57
CA GLN A 106 9.35 -10.49 1.35
C GLN A 106 10.25 -9.39 0.78
N LEU A 107 9.75 -8.16 0.72
CA LEU A 107 10.53 -6.99 0.30
C LEU A 107 11.72 -6.72 1.24
N ALA A 108 11.55 -6.90 2.55
CA ALA A 108 12.67 -6.82 3.50
C ALA A 108 13.71 -7.90 3.26
N GLY A 109 13.29 -9.11 2.87
CA GLY A 109 14.18 -10.20 2.47
C GLY A 109 15.01 -9.91 1.20
N LEU A 110 14.60 -8.93 0.39
CA LEU A 110 15.34 -8.48 -0.79
C LEU A 110 16.45 -7.47 -0.48
N GLN A 111 16.39 -6.75 0.64
CA GLN A 111 17.43 -5.78 1.03
C GLN A 111 18.87 -6.33 0.99
N PRO A 112 19.17 -7.54 1.53
CA PRO A 112 20.53 -8.09 1.45
C PRO A 112 20.94 -8.56 0.05
N LEU A 113 20.01 -8.65 -0.91
CA LEU A 113 20.24 -9.15 -2.26
C LEU A 113 20.32 -8.05 -3.32
N LEU A 114 19.90 -6.83 -3.00
CA LEU A 114 19.97 -5.68 -3.90
C LEU A 114 21.35 -5.00 -3.75
N PRO A 115 22.24 -5.10 -4.75
CA PRO A 115 23.51 -4.38 -4.73
C PRO A 115 23.22 -2.87 -4.83
N GLY A 116 23.55 -2.11 -3.78
CA GLY A 116 23.54 -0.64 -3.83
C GLY A 116 22.74 0.11 -2.77
N MET A 117 22.12 -0.52 -1.78
CA MET A 117 21.55 0.22 -0.62
C MET A 117 22.53 0.43 0.55
N GLU A 118 23.72 -0.19 0.52
CA GLU A 118 24.72 -0.10 1.62
C GLU A 118 25.89 0.87 1.39
N GLY A 119 25.89 1.68 0.33
CA GLY A 119 27.05 2.49 -0.07
C GLY A 119 26.79 3.99 -0.17
N GLY A 120 26.49 4.63 0.95
CA GLY A 120 26.31 6.08 1.03
C GLY A 120 26.98 6.69 2.27
N GLN A 121 28.29 6.46 2.44
CA GLN A 121 29.17 7.25 3.30
C GLN A 121 30.54 7.41 2.62
#